data_AF-A0A328YT38-F1
#
_entry.id   AF-A0A328YT38-F1
#
_cell.length_a   1.000
_cell.length_b   1.000
_cell.length_c   1.000
_cell.angle_alpha   90.00
_cell.angle_beta   90.00
_cell.angle_gamma   90.00
#
_symmetry.space_group_name_H-M   'P 1'
#
loop_
_entity.id
_entity.type
_entity.pdbx_description
1 polymer ?
#
loop_
_entity_poly.entity_id
_entity_poly.type
_entity_poly.pdbx_seq_one_letter_code
_entity_poly.pdbx_strand_id
1 'polypeptide(L)'
;MRQAINVNDIMVFFDKKERQSYKMMAAIKRHYNKQSYQPITIKEFAEYYNIQQDTILVVMQANDQLKTQQKEAQNLKLEQAKESKTKTEETKKQQQLEKLEAREKEKPRFTSKNY
;
A
#
# COMPACT_ATOMS: atom_id res chain seq x y z
N MET A 1 5.89 -20.77 3.33
CA MET A 1 6.48 -19.91 4.39
C MET A 1 7.83 -19.39 3.91
N ARG A 2 8.18 -18.13 4.19
CA ARG A 2 9.48 -17.56 3.76
C ARG A 2 10.63 -18.31 4.43
N GLN A 3 11.69 -18.61 3.69
CA GLN A 3 12.89 -19.29 4.22
C GLN A 3 14.00 -18.32 4.65
N ALA A 4 13.89 -17.06 4.25
CA ALA A 4 14.89 -16.02 4.46
C ALA A 4 14.34 -14.85 5.28
N ILE A 5 15.23 -14.29 6.10
CA ILE A 5 14.99 -13.12 6.94
C ILE A 5 15.17 -11.86 6.09
N ASN A 6 14.23 -10.93 6.21
CA ASN A 6 14.33 -9.60 5.64
C ASN A 6 14.61 -8.56 6.74
N VAL A 7 15.05 -7.37 6.32
CA VAL A 7 15.35 -6.26 7.25
C VAL A 7 14.14 -5.90 8.12
N ASN A 8 12.94 -5.89 7.55
CA ASN A 8 11.72 -5.59 8.32
C ASN A 8 11.46 -6.62 9.43
N ASP A 9 11.83 -7.87 9.23
CA ASP A 9 11.67 -8.89 10.27
C ASP A 9 12.58 -8.57 11.46
N ILE A 10 13.82 -8.15 11.19
CA ILE A 10 14.78 -7.69 12.21
C ILE A 10 14.27 -6.42 12.91
N MET A 11 13.70 -5.48 12.16
CA MET A 11 13.13 -4.25 12.72
C MET A 11 12.03 -4.55 13.75
N VAL A 12 11.08 -5.42 13.40
CA VAL A 12 9.98 -5.78 14.30
C VAL A 12 10.48 -6.63 15.45
N PHE A 13 11.33 -7.62 15.19
CA PHE A 13 11.80 -8.55 16.20
C PHE A 13 12.60 -7.86 17.32
N PHE A 14 13.47 -6.90 16.97
CA PHE A 14 14.33 -6.21 17.93
C PHE A 14 13.89 -4.78 18.28
N ASP A 15 12.75 -4.33 17.73
CA ASP A 15 12.29 -2.93 17.79
C ASP A 15 13.40 -1.94 17.42
N LYS A 16 13.95 -2.11 16.22
CA LYS A 16 15.07 -1.31 15.69
C LYS A 16 14.69 -0.54 14.45
N LYS A 17 15.33 0.63 14.31
CA LYS A 17 15.25 1.42 13.08
C LYS A 17 15.96 0.70 11.95
N GLU A 18 15.46 0.93 10.73
CA GLU A 18 15.94 0.31 9.50
C GLU A 18 17.46 0.33 9.36
N ARG A 19 18.11 1.48 9.59
CA ARG A 19 19.59 1.60 9.51
C ARG A 19 20.32 0.64 10.46
N GLN A 20 19.79 0.44 11.67
CA GLN A 20 20.40 -0.49 12.63
C GLN A 20 20.16 -1.94 12.17
N SER A 21 18.97 -2.25 11.68
CA SER A 21 18.64 -3.56 11.14
C SER A 21 19.51 -3.95 9.94
N TYR A 22 19.84 -3.01 9.04
CA TYR A 22 20.81 -3.25 7.97
C TYR A 22 22.21 -3.57 8.51
N LYS A 23 22.66 -2.88 9.55
CA LYS A 23 23.95 -3.18 10.20
C LYS A 23 23.95 -4.57 10.83
N MET A 24 22.86 -4.95 11.49
CA MET A 24 22.69 -6.29 12.08
C MET A 24 22.73 -7.35 10.98
N MET A 25 21.98 -7.16 9.89
CA MET A 25 21.99 -8.07 8.75
C MET A 25 23.39 -8.20 8.13
N ALA A 26 24.13 -7.11 7.99
CA ALA A 26 25.50 -7.13 7.49
C ALA A 26 26.46 -7.86 8.45
N ALA A 27 26.28 -7.73 9.77
CA ALA A 27 27.08 -8.44 10.76
C ALA A 27 26.88 -9.95 10.68
N ILE A 28 25.63 -10.40 10.53
CA ILE A 28 25.31 -11.82 10.33
C ILE A 28 25.94 -12.34 9.03
N LYS A 29 25.82 -11.60 7.92
CA LYS A 29 26.46 -11.99 6.66
C LYS A 29 27.97 -12.15 6.79
N ARG A 30 28.63 -11.21 7.47
CA ARG A 30 30.08 -11.30 7.75
C ARG A 30 30.43 -12.53 8.57
N HIS A 31 29.63 -12.87 9.59
CA HIS A 31 29.85 -14.05 10.42
C HIS A 31 29.82 -15.36 9.59
N TYR A 32 28.87 -15.47 8.67
CA TYR A 32 28.74 -16.63 7.78
C TYR A 32 29.53 -16.51 6.46
N ASN A 33 30.44 -15.53 6.34
CA ASN A 33 31.21 -15.25 5.12
C ASN A 33 30.34 -15.13 3.85
N LYS A 34 29.13 -14.57 3.99
CA LYS A 34 28.18 -14.37 2.90
C LYS A 34 28.38 -13.05 2.18
N GLN A 35 28.14 -13.10 0.86
CA GLN A 35 28.12 -11.92 0.01
C GLN A 35 26.85 -11.07 0.24
N SER A 36 26.89 -9.80 -0.18
CA SER A 36 25.79 -8.85 0.04
C SER A 36 24.46 -9.28 -0.57
N TYR A 37 24.47 -9.95 -1.72
CA TYR A 37 23.28 -10.46 -2.41
C TYR A 37 22.75 -11.77 -1.84
N GLN A 38 23.56 -12.51 -1.07
CA GLN A 38 23.15 -13.79 -0.52
C GLN A 38 22.15 -13.56 0.65
N PRO A 39 21.06 -14.34 0.70
CA PRO A 39 20.08 -14.24 1.77
C PRO A 39 20.61 -14.88 3.06
N ILE A 40 20.08 -14.41 4.19
CA ILE A 40 20.24 -15.04 5.49
C ILE A 40 19.00 -15.91 5.73
N THR A 41 19.22 -17.19 6.01
CA THR A 41 18.14 -18.11 6.34
C THR A 41 17.68 -17.91 7.79
N ILE A 42 16.47 -18.35 8.09
CA ILE A 42 15.95 -18.26 9.46
C ILE A 42 16.84 -19.05 10.43
N LYS A 43 17.35 -20.21 10.00
CA LYS A 43 18.23 -21.04 10.81
C LYS A 43 19.52 -20.31 11.19
N GLU A 44 20.19 -19.68 10.21
CA GLU A 44 21.41 -18.90 10.47
C GLU A 44 21.16 -17.71 11.38
N PHE A 45 20.02 -17.03 11.22
CA PHE A 45 19.66 -15.91 12.10
C PHE A 45 19.40 -16.39 13.53
N ALA A 46 18.68 -17.51 13.68
CA ALA A 46 18.38 -18.14 14.97
C ALA A 46 19.66 -18.59 15.68
N GLU A 47 20.57 -19.26 14.97
CA GLU A 47 21.86 -19.70 15.48
C GLU A 47 22.73 -18.51 15.90
N TYR A 48 22.83 -17.46 15.08
CA TYR A 48 23.67 -16.30 15.37
C TYR A 48 23.29 -15.57 16.66
N TYR A 49 21.99 -15.47 16.95
CA TYR A 49 21.49 -14.82 18.17
C TYR A 49 21.17 -15.79 19.31
N ASN A 50 21.37 -17.10 19.10
CA ASN A 50 21.00 -18.15 20.03
C ASN A 50 19.51 -18.09 20.45
N ILE A 51 18.63 -17.98 19.46
CA ILE A 51 17.17 -17.86 19.62
C ILE A 51 16.50 -19.10 19.04
N GLN A 52 15.36 -19.50 19.61
CA GLN A 52 14.56 -20.57 19.03
C GLN A 52 13.94 -20.17 17.68
N GLN A 53 14.06 -21.06 16.71
CA GLN A 53 13.57 -20.82 15.35
C GLN A 53 12.06 -20.51 15.33
N ASP A 54 11.27 -21.21 16.14
CA ASP A 54 9.82 -21.07 16.22
C ASP A 54 9.38 -19.66 16.64
N THR A 55 10.12 -19.02 17.54
CA THR A 55 9.84 -17.64 17.96
C THR A 55 9.92 -16.67 16.79
N ILE A 56 10.93 -16.83 15.94
CA ILE A 56 11.14 -15.98 14.76
C ILE A 56 10.07 -16.25 13.71
N LEU A 57 9.71 -17.53 13.51
CA LEU A 57 8.65 -17.94 12.59
C LEU A 57 7.32 -17.26 12.93
N VAL A 58 6.95 -17.20 14.21
CA VAL A 58 5.72 -16.52 14.66
C VAL A 58 5.73 -15.03 14.34
N VAL A 59 6.84 -14.33 14.64
CA VAL A 59 6.97 -12.89 14.36
C VAL A 59 6.90 -12.62 12.86
N MET A 60 7.54 -13.45 12.04
CA MET A 60 7.49 -13.31 10.58
C MET A 60 6.07 -13.48 10.03
N GLN A 61 5.32 -14.46 10.52
CA GLN A 61 3.93 -14.68 10.09
C GLN A 61 3.03 -13.50 10.44
N ALA A 62 3.16 -12.96 11.66
CA ALA A 62 2.41 -11.77 12.07
C ALA A 62 2.74 -10.56 11.17
N ASN A 63 4.01 -10.36 10.83
CA ASN A 63 4.43 -9.28 9.93
C ASN A 63 3.88 -9.41 8.52
N ASP A 64 3.85 -10.63 7.98
CA ASP A 64 3.32 -10.88 6.63
C ASP A 64 1.80 -10.60 6.59
N GLN A 65 1.07 -10.98 7.63
CA GLN A 65 -0.36 -10.68 7.77
C GLN A 65 -0.63 -9.17 7.87
N LEU A 66 0.13 -8.46 8.70
CA LEU A 66 0.00 -7.00 8.85
C LEU A 66 0.24 -6.27 7.52
N LYS A 67 1.26 -6.66 6.76
CA LYS A 67 1.52 -6.09 5.42
C LYS A 67 0.36 -6.31 4.45
N THR A 68 -0.27 -7.48 4.54
CA THR A 68 -1.40 -7.85 3.68
C THR A 68 -2.61 -6.96 4.00
N GLN A 69 -2.96 -6.85 5.28
CA GLN A 69 -4.04 -5.97 5.75
C GLN A 69 -3.82 -4.50 5.39
N GLN A 70 -2.57 -4.01 5.53
CA GLN A 70 -2.24 -2.63 5.15
C GLN A 70 -2.42 -2.38 3.65
N LYS A 71 -2.03 -3.34 2.80
CA LYS A 71 -2.17 -3.24 1.35
C LYS A 71 -3.64 -3.26 0.93
N GLU A 72 -4.44 -4.14 1.54
CA GLU A 72 -5.88 -4.22 1.34
C GLU A 72 -6.58 -2.91 1.72
N ALA A 73 -6.25 -2.35 2.89
CA ALA A 73 -6.80 -1.08 3.35
C ALA A 73 -6.43 0.09 2.41
N GLN A 74 -5.22 0.09 1.84
CA GLN A 74 -4.82 1.09 0.84
C GLN A 74 -5.60 0.96 -0.46
N ASN A 75 -5.79 -0.26 -0.96
CA ASN A 75 -6.57 -0.51 -2.17
C ASN A 75 -8.02 -0.09 -2.01
N LEU A 76 -8.65 -0.42 -0.88
CA LEU A 76 -10.03 -0.04 -0.58
C LEU A 76 -10.21 1.49 -0.57
N LYS A 77 -9.28 2.22 0.05
CA LYS A 77 -9.27 3.70 0.03
C LYS A 77 -9.14 4.24 -1.39
N LEU A 78 -8.32 3.59 -2.23
CA LEU A 78 -8.11 4.00 -3.62
C LEU A 78 -9.39 3.79 -4.46
N GLU A 79 -10.11 2.69 -4.24
CA GLU A 79 -11.38 2.39 -4.91
C GLU A 79 -12.47 3.39 -4.50
N GLN A 80 -12.63 3.65 -3.21
CA GLN A 80 -13.56 4.66 -2.69
C GLN A 80 -13.26 6.07 -3.24
N ALA A 81 -11.97 6.41 -3.38
CA ALA A 81 -11.54 7.67 -3.98
C ALA A 81 -11.83 7.75 -5.50
N LYS A 82 -11.86 6.61 -6.22
CA LYS A 82 -12.22 6.57 -7.64
C LYS A 82 -13.74 6.70 -7.81
N GLU A 83 -14.52 5.97 -7.02
CA GLU A 83 -15.99 6.00 -7.06
C GLU A 83 -16.57 7.37 -6.69
N SER A 84 -15.96 8.06 -5.73
CA SER A 84 -16.37 9.42 -5.36
C SER A 84 -16.06 10.44 -6.47
N LYS A 85 -14.95 10.27 -7.20
CA LYS A 85 -14.61 11.14 -8.35
C LYS A 85 -15.57 10.93 -9.52
N THR A 86 -15.91 9.69 -9.88
CA THR A 86 -16.87 9.41 -10.96
C THR A 86 -18.27 9.94 -10.64
N LYS A 87 -18.76 9.74 -9.40
CA LYS A 87 -20.06 10.30 -8.96
C LYS A 87 -20.09 11.83 -9.04
N THR A 88 -18.99 12.50 -8.69
CA THR A 88 -18.89 13.98 -8.74
C THR A 88 -18.86 14.51 -10.18
N GLU A 89 -18.26 13.77 -11.11
CA GLU A 89 -18.26 14.13 -12.53
C GLU A 89 -19.63 13.94 -13.17
N GLU A 90 -20.35 12.87 -12.81
CA GLU A 90 -21.71 12.60 -13.26
C GLU A 90 -22.70 13.67 -12.79
N THR A 91 -22.61 14.10 -11.52
CA THR A 91 -23.46 15.19 -11.00
C THR A 91 -23.19 16.52 -11.70
N LYS A 92 -21.92 16.83 -12.00
CA LYS A 92 -21.57 18.06 -12.73
C LYS A 92 -22.09 18.06 -14.16
N LYS A 93 -22.06 16.91 -14.85
CA LYS A 93 -22.62 16.77 -16.21
C LYS A 93 -24.13 16.93 -16.22
N GLN A 94 -24.84 16.32 -15.26
CA GLN A 94 -26.30 16.47 -15.13
C GLN A 94 -26.72 17.93 -14.87
N GLN A 95 -26.03 18.62 -13.96
CA GLN A 95 -26.31 20.04 -13.68
C GLN A 95 -26.03 20.98 -14.85
N GLN A 96 -25.07 20.64 -15.73
CA GLN A 96 -24.84 21.40 -16.96
C GLN A 96 -25.92 21.16 -18.01
N LEU A 97 -26.41 19.91 -18.12
CA LEU A 97 -27.48 19.56 -19.04
C LEU A 97 -28.80 20.27 -18.69
N GLU A 98 -29.18 20.25 -17.41
CA GLU A 98 -30.38 20.96 -16.94
C GLU A 98 -30.31 22.47 -17.18
N LYS A 99 -29.13 23.09 -17.00
CA LYS A 99 -28.93 24.52 -17.28
C LYS A 99 -29.05 24.87 -18.77
N LEU A 100 -28.66 23.96 -19.66
CA LEU A 100 -28.80 24.14 -21.10
C LEU A 100 -30.26 24.00 -21.54
N GLU A 101 -30.95 22.98 -21.03
CA GLU A 101 -32.39 22.76 -21.31
C GLU A 101 -33.26 23.92 -20.78
N ALA A 102 -32.93 24.48 -19.62
CA ALA A 102 -33.62 25.67 -19.08
C ALA A 102 -33.42 26.91 -19.97
N ARG A 103 -32.21 27.13 -20.49
CA ARG A 103 -31.91 28.23 -21.42
C ARG A 103 -32.61 28.10 -22.78
N GLU A 104 -32.87 26.88 -23.25
CA GLU A 104 -33.61 26.67 -24.50
C GLU A 104 -35.11 26.95 -24.37
N LYS A 105 -35.68 26.72 -23.19
CA LYS A 105 -37.09 27.02 -22.88
C LYS A 105 -37.37 28.53 -22.73
N GLU A 106 -36.36 29.33 -22.42
CA GLU A 106 -36.48 30.80 -22.28
C GLU A 106 -36.23 31.59 -23.57
N LYS A 107 -35.94 30.94 -24.70
CA LYS A 107 -35.78 31.66 -25.98
C LYS A 107 -37.12 32.29 -26.40
N PRO A 108 -37.23 33.63 -26.50
CA PRO A 108 -38.47 34.27 -26.92
C PRO A 108 -38.77 33.86 -28.37
N ARG A 109 -39.99 33.36 -28.60
CA ARG A 109 -40.49 33.11 -29.96
C ARG A 109 -40.58 34.45 -30.66
N PHE A 110 -39.62 34.73 -31.55
CA PHE A 110 -39.64 35.90 -32.41
C PHE A 110 -40.81 35.75 -33.38
N THR A 111 -41.98 36.31 -33.02
CA THR A 111 -43.12 36.36 -33.94
C THR A 111 -42.86 37.48 -34.92
N SER A 112 -42.42 37.14 -36.14
CA SER A 112 -42.34 38.10 -37.25
C SER A 112 -43.76 38.54 -37.61
N LYS A 113 -44.13 39.76 -37.23
CA LYS A 113 -45.29 40.44 -37.82
C LYS A 113 -44.90 40.82 -39.25
N ASN A 114 -45.43 40.09 -40.22
CA ASN A 114 -45.40 40.48 -41.63
C ASN A 114 -46.26 41.73 -41.79
N TYR A 115 -45.67 42.79 -42.35
CA TYR A 115 -46.36 43.97 -42.87
C TYR A 115 -46.65 43.76 -44.36
#